data_AF-A0A0Q6VCI1-F1
#
_entry.id   AF-A0A0Q6VCI1-F1
#
_cell.length_a   1.000
_cell.length_b   1.000
_cell.length_c   1.000
_cell.angle_alpha   90.00
_cell.angle_beta   90.00
_cell.angle_gamma   90.00
#
_symmetry.space_group_name_H-M   'P 1'
#
loop_
_entity.id
_entity.type
_entity.pdbx_description
1 polymer ?
#
loop_
_entity_poly.entity_id
_entity_poly.type
_entity_poly.pdbx_seq_one_letter_code
_entity_poly.pdbx_strand_id
1 'polypeptide(L)'
;MNSEYVLLSRWRVDRSRESLWDVLEALLNTSDPLPWWPSVQVMAYDGDNLDVRAASGLGYAVTFRLANLQAHRPDRLSFTSEGDLRGRGVVTFVELADGVSAMDIDWRVATDRRWMRWTSWLLRPVFIAGHHIVMRQGEKHLSAWLAAQDG
;
A
#
# COMPACT_ATOMS: atom_id res chain seq x y z
N MET A 1 16.29 7.39 19.05
CA MET A 1 15.92 7.94 17.73
C MET A 1 15.18 6.86 16.97
N ASN A 2 13.94 7.12 16.56
CA ASN A 2 13.21 6.23 15.66
C ASN A 2 13.75 6.44 14.24
N SER A 3 13.86 5.37 13.45
CA SER A 3 14.23 5.51 12.03
C SER A 3 12.98 5.86 11.25
N GLU A 4 12.94 7.07 10.68
CA GLU A 4 11.90 7.49 9.76
C GLU A 4 12.25 7.05 8.33
N TYR A 5 11.25 6.55 7.62
CA TYR A 5 11.31 6.10 6.25
C TYR A 5 10.29 6.89 5.44
N VAL A 6 10.74 7.42 4.31
CA VAL A 6 9.87 7.97 3.27
C VAL A 6 9.90 6.95 2.12
N LEU A 7 8.77 6.27 1.96
CA LEU A 7 8.59 5.21 0.99
C LEU A 7 7.68 5.76 -0.12
N LEU A 8 8.28 6.05 -1.26
CA LEU A 8 7.58 6.57 -2.42
C LEU A 8 7.46 5.48 -3.49
N SER A 9 6.26 5.31 -4.02
CA SER A 9 6.00 4.43 -5.16
C SER A 9 5.02 5.09 -6.11
N ARG A 10 5.18 4.86 -7.39
CA ARG A 10 4.25 5.31 -8.43
C ARG A 10 3.85 4.09 -9.24
N TRP A 11 2.56 3.83 -9.32
CA TRP A 11 2.02 2.75 -10.14
C TRP A 11 1.30 3.34 -11.34
N ARG A 12 1.57 2.79 -12.52
CA ARG A 12 0.83 3.14 -13.73
C ARG A 12 -0.31 2.14 -13.91
N VAL A 13 -1.50 2.65 -14.22
CA VAL A 13 -2.70 1.84 -14.43
C VAL A 13 -3.39 2.27 -15.72
N ASP A 14 -3.71 1.31 -16.58
CA ASP A 14 -4.43 1.53 -17.84
C ASP A 14 -5.95 1.63 -17.61
N ARG A 15 -6.33 2.54 -16.70
CA ARG A 15 -7.70 2.95 -16.37
C ARG A 15 -7.73 4.46 -16.23
N SER A 16 -8.84 5.10 -16.61
CA SER A 16 -9.09 6.48 -16.20
C SER A 16 -9.11 6.58 -14.67
N ARG A 17 -8.75 7.74 -14.15
CA ARG A 17 -8.70 7.98 -12.71
C ARG A 17 -10.03 7.73 -12.01
N GLU A 18 -11.15 8.10 -12.65
CA GLU A 18 -12.48 7.86 -12.08
C GLU A 18 -12.82 6.37 -12.03
N SER A 19 -12.58 5.63 -13.12
CA SER A 19 -12.82 4.19 -13.15
C SER A 19 -11.96 3.45 -12.13
N LEU A 20 -10.69 3.83 -12.00
CA LEU A 20 -9.80 3.26 -10.98
C LEU A 20 -10.31 3.57 -9.56
N TRP A 21 -10.78 4.79 -9.32
CA TRP A 21 -11.36 5.16 -8.02
C TRP A 21 -12.57 4.29 -7.69
N ASP A 22 -13.52 4.18 -8.61
CA ASP A 22 -14.77 3.44 -8.37
C ASP A 22 -14.49 1.96 -8.03
N VAL A 23 -13.49 1.36 -8.69
CA VAL A 23 -13.05 0.00 -8.38
C VAL A 23 -12.44 -0.10 -6.98
N LEU A 24 -11.56 0.83 -6.60
CA LEU A 24 -10.93 0.82 -5.27
C LEU A 24 -11.95 1.10 -4.16
N GLU A 25 -12.89 2.02 -4.39
CA GLU A 25 -13.98 2.31 -3.47
C GLU A 25 -14.89 1.09 -3.27
N ALA A 26 -15.21 0.37 -4.36
CA ALA A 26 -15.93 -0.89 -4.26
C ALA A 26 -15.16 -1.93 -3.41
N LEU A 27 -13.84 -2.07 -3.63
CA LEU A 27 -13.00 -2.99 -2.87
C LEU A 27 -12.92 -2.64 -1.38
N LEU A 28 -12.84 -1.34 -1.02
CA LEU A 28 -12.84 -0.88 0.37
C LEU A 28 -14.11 -1.29 1.14
N ASN A 29 -15.20 -1.57 0.44
CA ASN A 29 -16.46 -2.06 1.03
C ASN A 29 -16.55 -3.59 1.12
N THR A 30 -15.47 -4.32 0.85
CA THR A 30 -15.42 -5.79 0.94
C THR A 30 -14.56 -6.27 2.12
N SER A 31 -14.62 -7.56 2.43
CA SER A 31 -13.80 -8.17 3.47
C SER A 31 -12.32 -8.31 3.11
N ASP A 32 -11.99 -8.22 1.81
CA ASP A 32 -10.62 -8.23 1.30
C ASP A 32 -10.43 -7.09 0.29
N PRO A 33 -10.07 -5.88 0.76
CA PRO A 33 -9.91 -4.71 -0.11
C PRO A 33 -8.68 -4.74 -1.02
N LEU A 34 -7.78 -5.74 -0.88
CA LEU A 34 -6.54 -5.82 -1.65
C LEU A 34 -6.36 -7.22 -2.28
N PRO A 35 -7.39 -7.77 -2.96
CA PRO A 35 -7.40 -9.18 -3.34
C PRO A 35 -6.37 -9.53 -4.42
N TRP A 36 -5.90 -8.51 -5.15
CA TRP A 36 -4.91 -8.67 -6.20
C TRP A 36 -3.47 -8.71 -5.66
N TRP A 37 -3.22 -8.42 -4.39
CA TRP A 37 -1.87 -8.21 -3.87
C TRP A 37 -1.31 -9.41 -3.09
N PRO A 38 -0.63 -10.38 -3.72
CA PRO A 38 -0.26 -11.64 -3.07
C PRO A 38 0.72 -11.50 -1.88
N SER A 39 1.51 -10.43 -1.88
CA SER A 39 2.48 -10.13 -0.81
C SER A 39 1.82 -9.50 0.42
N VAL A 40 0.55 -9.13 0.33
CA VAL A 40 -0.19 -8.39 1.34
C VAL A 40 -1.43 -9.18 1.71
N GLN A 41 -1.52 -9.61 2.96
CA GLN A 41 -2.65 -10.37 3.45
C GLN A 41 -3.46 -9.50 4.42
N VAL A 42 -4.76 -9.39 4.14
CA VAL A 42 -5.74 -8.81 5.08
C VAL A 42 -6.04 -9.86 6.14
N MET A 43 -5.72 -9.55 7.39
CA MET A 43 -5.91 -10.43 8.54
C MET A 43 -7.24 -10.18 9.23
N ALA A 44 -7.66 -8.91 9.29
CA ALA A 44 -8.95 -8.52 9.82
C ALA A 44 -9.38 -7.17 9.23
N TYR A 45 -10.69 -6.98 9.09
CA TYR A 45 -11.31 -5.72 8.72
C TYR A 45 -12.53 -5.52 9.63
N ASP A 46 -12.57 -4.40 10.35
CA ASP A 46 -13.67 -4.07 11.27
C ASP A 46 -14.63 -2.99 10.71
N GLY A 47 -14.44 -2.59 9.45
CA GLY A 47 -15.18 -1.52 8.79
C GLY A 47 -14.44 -0.18 8.76
N ASP A 48 -13.55 0.07 9.71
CA ASP A 48 -12.80 1.34 9.81
C ASP A 48 -11.28 1.11 9.75
N ASN A 49 -10.83 -0.05 10.22
CA ASN A 49 -9.43 -0.43 10.36
C ASN A 49 -9.14 -1.73 9.65
N LEU A 50 -7.98 -1.78 9.00
CA LEU A 50 -7.49 -2.94 8.27
C LEU A 50 -6.21 -3.46 8.92
N ASP A 51 -6.27 -4.65 9.49
CA ASP A 51 -5.07 -5.34 9.98
C ASP A 51 -4.42 -6.08 8.83
N VAL A 52 -3.18 -5.70 8.51
CA VAL A 52 -2.48 -6.16 7.31
C VAL A 52 -1.16 -6.82 7.69
N ARG A 53 -0.85 -7.94 7.03
CA ARG A 53 0.45 -8.59 7.07
C ARG A 53 1.10 -8.52 5.70
N ALA A 54 2.20 -7.80 5.57
CA ALA A 54 2.99 -7.72 4.35
C ALA A 54 4.26 -8.56 4.43
N ALA A 55 4.47 -9.45 3.45
CA ALA A 55 5.62 -10.33 3.36
C ALA A 55 6.42 -10.02 2.10
N SER A 56 7.68 -9.59 2.25
CA SER A 56 8.54 -9.22 1.10
C SER A 56 9.22 -10.39 0.42
N GLY A 57 9.10 -11.61 0.96
CA GLY A 57 9.83 -12.80 0.50
C GLY A 57 11.30 -12.85 0.92
N LEU A 58 11.82 -11.81 1.59
CA LEU A 58 13.21 -11.75 2.09
C LEU A 58 13.35 -12.35 3.50
N GLY A 59 12.47 -13.29 3.88
CA GLY A 59 12.50 -13.97 5.18
C GLY A 59 11.93 -13.19 6.36
N TYR A 60 11.31 -12.03 6.14
CA TYR A 60 10.57 -11.31 7.17
C TYR A 60 9.20 -10.84 6.66
N ALA A 61 8.28 -10.65 7.60
CA ALA A 61 6.98 -10.05 7.38
C ALA A 61 6.74 -8.96 8.42
N VAL A 62 6.01 -7.93 8.03
CA VAL A 62 5.58 -6.84 8.91
C VAL A 62 4.08 -6.90 9.08
N THR A 63 3.61 -6.66 10.30
CA THR A 63 2.18 -6.57 10.59
C THR A 63 1.88 -5.17 11.08
N PHE A 64 0.93 -4.51 10.43
CA PHE A 64 0.52 -3.16 10.76
C PHE A 64 -0.98 -3.00 10.57
N ARG A 65 -1.55 -2.08 11.32
CA ARG A 65 -2.96 -1.69 11.21
C ARG A 65 -3.05 -0.42 10.40
N LEU A 66 -3.87 -0.40 9.37
CA LEU A 66 -4.30 0.83 8.71
C LEU A 66 -5.56 1.34 9.40
N ALA A 67 -5.59 2.63 9.73
CA ALA A 67 -6.66 3.28 10.47
C ALA A 67 -6.90 4.70 9.92
N ASN A 68 -8.04 5.30 10.26
CA ASN A 68 -8.43 6.65 9.83
C ASN A 68 -8.36 6.82 8.31
N LEU A 69 -8.93 5.86 7.57
CA LEU A 69 -9.01 5.94 6.13
C LEU A 69 -9.91 7.12 5.72
N GLN A 70 -9.37 8.05 4.94
CA GLN A 70 -10.10 9.19 4.41
C GLN A 70 -9.99 9.18 2.89
N ALA A 71 -11.13 8.97 2.25
CA ALA A 71 -11.26 8.93 0.81
C ALA A 71 -11.80 10.29 0.32
N HIS A 72 -11.03 10.96 -0.54
CA HIS A 72 -11.40 12.19 -1.21
C HIS A 72 -11.50 11.90 -2.71
N ARG A 73 -12.69 11.50 -3.17
CA ARG A 73 -12.92 11.15 -4.57
C ARG A 73 -12.70 12.34 -5.49
N PRO A 74 -12.05 12.16 -6.67
CA PRO A 74 -11.27 11.00 -7.13
C PRO A 74 -9.76 11.24 -6.97
N ASP A 75 -9.36 12.14 -6.08
CA ASP A 75 -8.01 12.72 -6.05
C ASP A 75 -7.08 11.99 -5.09
N ARG A 76 -7.59 11.56 -3.93
CA ARG A 76 -6.71 11.18 -2.81
C ARG A 76 -7.35 10.20 -1.84
N LEU A 77 -6.57 9.20 -1.42
CA LEU A 77 -6.84 8.38 -0.26
C LEU A 77 -5.75 8.63 0.77
N SER A 78 -6.09 8.85 2.03
CA SER A 78 -5.11 8.97 3.11
C SER A 78 -5.45 8.06 4.27
N PHE A 79 -4.43 7.55 4.94
CA PHE A 79 -4.59 6.66 6.08
C PHE A 79 -3.44 6.86 7.07
N THR A 80 -3.68 6.48 8.31
CA THR A 80 -2.63 6.30 9.32
C THR A 80 -2.30 4.83 9.44
N SER A 81 -1.04 4.52 9.78
CA SER A 81 -0.61 3.17 10.07
C SER A 81 -0.12 3.05 11.52
N GLU A 82 -0.41 1.93 12.15
CA GLU A 82 -0.04 1.60 13.53
C GLU A 82 0.63 0.22 13.61
N GLY A 83 1.28 -0.08 14.73
CA GLY A 83 2.00 -1.35 14.93
C GLY A 83 3.47 -1.29 14.51
N ASP A 84 3.90 -2.21 13.63
CA ASP A 84 5.30 -2.33 13.20
C ASP A 84 5.78 -1.11 12.39
N LEU A 85 4.85 -0.51 11.64
CA LEU A 85 5.06 0.67 10.80
C LEU A 85 4.09 1.76 11.22
N ARG A 86 4.59 2.74 11.98
CA ARG A 86 3.75 3.84 12.47
C ARG A 86 3.93 5.10 11.68
N GLY A 87 2.85 5.66 11.15
CA GLY A 87 2.93 6.89 10.38
C GLY A 87 1.70 7.16 9.54
N ARG A 88 1.90 7.81 8.39
CA ARG A 88 0.82 8.25 7.50
C ARG A 88 1.13 7.91 6.06
N GLY A 89 0.12 7.37 5.38
CA GLY A 89 0.12 7.12 3.94
C GLY A 89 -0.85 8.05 3.22
N VAL A 90 -0.44 8.49 2.04
CA VAL A 90 -1.26 9.26 1.11
C VAL A 90 -1.08 8.64 -0.26
N VAL A 91 -2.18 8.22 -0.88
CA VAL A 91 -2.24 7.81 -2.27
C VAL A 91 -2.93 8.92 -3.04
N THR A 92 -2.25 9.47 -4.03
CA THR A 92 -2.79 10.49 -4.92
C THR A 92 -3.01 9.88 -6.30
N PHE A 93 -4.18 10.12 -6.88
CA PHE A 93 -4.51 9.63 -8.20
C PHE A 93 -4.32 10.74 -9.23
N VAL A 94 -3.59 10.44 -10.30
CA VAL A 94 -3.22 11.43 -11.32
C VAL A 94 -3.60 10.89 -12.69
N GLU A 95 -4.34 11.66 -13.48
CA GLU A 95 -4.58 11.32 -14.89
C GLU A 95 -3.28 11.57 -15.68
N LEU A 96 -2.80 10.57 -16.43
CA LEU A 96 -1.61 10.70 -17.27
C LEU A 96 -1.97 10.94 -18.75
N ALA A 97 -3.01 10.27 -19.22
CA ALA A 97 -3.58 10.38 -20.57
C ALA A 97 -5.00 9.82 -20.54
N ASP A 98 -5.75 9.97 -21.63
CA ASP A 98 -7.09 9.38 -21.73
C ASP A 98 -7.05 7.86 -21.48
N GLY A 99 -7.85 7.41 -20.51
CA GLY A 99 -7.89 6.00 -20.09
C GLY A 99 -6.66 5.50 -19.34
N VAL A 100 -5.76 6.39 -18.89
CA VAL A 100 -4.53 6.02 -18.18
C VAL A 100 -4.28 6.94 -16.99
N SER A 101 -4.08 6.34 -15.81
CA SER A 101 -3.80 7.07 -14.58
C SER A 101 -2.57 6.52 -13.85
N ALA A 102 -2.15 7.25 -12.82
CA ALA A 102 -1.13 6.84 -11.88
C ALA A 102 -1.63 6.92 -10.44
N MET A 103 -1.16 5.99 -9.62
CA MET A 103 -1.29 6.02 -8.17
C MET A 103 0.06 6.39 -7.57
N ASP A 104 0.16 7.62 -7.06
CA ASP A 104 1.33 8.12 -6.36
C ASP A 104 1.18 7.86 -4.87
N ILE A 105 1.93 6.89 -4.36
CA ILE A 105 1.86 6.39 -2.99
C ILE A 105 3.03 7.00 -2.20
N ASP A 106 2.74 7.98 -1.34
CA ASP A 106 3.66 8.55 -0.35
C ASP A 106 3.35 7.94 1.01
N TRP A 107 4.26 7.11 1.53
CA TRP A 107 4.11 6.51 2.84
C TRP A 107 5.28 6.88 3.75
N ARG A 108 4.98 7.64 4.80
CA ARG A 108 5.96 8.11 5.79
C ARG A 108 5.76 7.38 7.09
N VAL A 109 6.71 6.53 7.44
CA VAL A 109 6.59 5.64 8.60
C VAL A 109 7.86 5.61 9.43
N ALA A 110 7.67 5.45 10.73
CA ALA A 110 8.71 5.12 11.69
C ALA A 110 8.58 3.65 12.10
N THR A 111 9.70 2.93 12.17
CA THR A 111 9.72 1.56 12.70
C THR A 111 9.99 1.57 14.20
N ASP A 112 9.17 0.87 14.99
CA ASP A 112 9.32 0.83 16.46
C ASP A 112 9.84 -0.51 17.01
N ARG A 113 10.16 -1.46 16.13
CA ARG A 113 10.67 -2.73 16.63
C ARG A 113 12.05 -2.54 17.29
N ARG A 114 12.11 -2.82 18.60
CA ARG A 114 13.35 -2.79 19.42
C ARG A 114 14.52 -3.53 18.76
N TRP A 115 14.28 -4.63 18.04
CA TRP A 115 15.34 -5.37 17.35
C TRP A 115 15.87 -4.66 16.09
N MET A 116 15.03 -3.90 15.38
CA MET A 116 15.47 -3.05 14.28
C MET A 116 16.34 -1.90 14.78
N ARG A 117 16.25 -1.49 16.05
CA ARG A 117 17.13 -0.46 16.61
C ARG A 117 18.59 -0.90 16.71
N TRP A 118 18.84 -2.19 16.98
CA TRP A 118 20.19 -2.73 17.15
C TRP A 118 20.89 -3.08 15.82
N THR A 119 20.13 -3.29 14.74
CA THR A 119 20.64 -3.64 13.39
C THR A 119 20.18 -2.66 12.30
N SER A 120 19.73 -1.45 12.69
CA SER A 120 19.03 -0.47 11.84
C SER A 120 19.79 -0.07 10.57
N TRP A 121 21.11 0.09 10.64
CA TRP A 121 21.89 0.50 9.48
C TRP A 121 21.93 -0.59 8.40
N LEU A 122 22.06 -1.87 8.80
CA LEU A 122 22.14 -2.99 7.85
C LEU A 122 20.77 -3.38 7.31
N LEU A 123 19.71 -3.24 8.12
CA LEU A 123 18.36 -3.65 7.75
C LEU A 123 17.59 -2.60 6.95
N ARG A 124 17.98 -1.32 7.03
CA ARG A 124 17.40 -0.24 6.22
C ARG A 124 17.39 -0.54 4.72
N PRO A 125 18.51 -0.92 4.07
CA PRO A 125 18.49 -1.26 2.64
C PRO A 125 17.65 -2.51 2.34
N VAL A 126 17.68 -3.51 3.22
CA VAL A 126 16.86 -4.74 3.08
C VAL A 126 15.37 -4.39 3.15
N PHE A 127 14.98 -3.51 4.08
CA PHE A 127 13.61 -3.05 4.22
C PHE A 127 13.13 -2.27 3.00
N ILE A 128 13.95 -1.36 2.48
CA ILE A 128 13.66 -0.60 1.26
C ILE A 128 13.54 -1.54 0.06
N ALA A 129 14.48 -2.49 -0.10
CA ALA A 129 14.41 -3.47 -1.17
C ALA A 129 13.15 -4.35 -1.07
N GLY A 130 12.81 -4.82 0.13
CA GLY A 130 11.59 -5.56 0.39
C GLY A 130 10.33 -4.74 0.06
N HIS A 131 10.31 -3.45 0.42
CA HIS A 131 9.23 -2.55 0.03
C HIS A 131 9.11 -2.44 -1.49
N HIS A 132 10.20 -2.20 -2.21
CA HIS A 132 10.17 -2.16 -3.68
C HIS A 132 9.66 -3.47 -4.31
N ILE A 133 10.03 -4.63 -3.76
CA ILE A 133 9.52 -5.93 -4.23
C ILE A 133 8.00 -6.02 -4.04
N VAL A 134 7.52 -5.71 -2.83
CA VAL A 134 6.08 -5.74 -2.51
C VAL A 134 5.31 -4.78 -3.41
N MET A 135 5.79 -3.55 -3.60
CA MET A 135 5.12 -2.54 -4.43
C MET A 135 5.12 -2.90 -5.91
N ARG A 136 6.23 -3.42 -6.43
CA ARG A 136 6.32 -3.84 -7.85
C ARG A 136 5.47 -5.06 -8.13
N GLN A 137 5.46 -6.05 -7.22
CA GLN A 137 4.52 -7.16 -7.31
C GLN A 137 3.10 -6.62 -7.29
N GLY A 138 2.84 -5.61 -6.45
CA GLY A 138 1.51 -5.07 -6.34
C GLY A 138 1.00 -4.44 -7.64
N GLU A 139 1.73 -3.47 -8.18
CA GLU A 139 1.43 -2.83 -9.47
C GLU A 139 1.14 -3.86 -10.57
N LYS A 140 2.01 -4.87 -10.70
CA LYS A 140 1.88 -5.91 -11.73
C LYS A 140 0.57 -6.69 -11.59
N HIS A 141 0.22 -7.10 -10.37
CA HIS A 141 -0.99 -7.91 -10.17
C HIS A 141 -2.26 -7.07 -10.20
N LEU A 142 -2.21 -5.80 -9.78
CA LEU A 142 -3.32 -4.86 -9.96
C LEU A 142 -3.65 -4.72 -11.45
N SER A 143 -2.65 -4.46 -12.30
CA SER A 143 -2.83 -4.36 -13.74
C SER A 143 -3.46 -5.63 -14.33
N ALA A 144 -2.94 -6.80 -13.97
CA ALA A 144 -3.49 -8.08 -14.44
C ALA A 144 -4.92 -8.34 -13.94
N TRP A 145 -5.22 -8.01 -12.69
CA TRP A 145 -6.54 -8.19 -12.08
C TRP A 145 -7.58 -7.25 -12.69
N LEU A 146 -7.21 -6.01 -12.99
CA LEU A 146 -8.07 -5.05 -13.68
C LEU A 146 -8.35 -5.48 -15.12
N ALA A 147 -7.35 -5.99 -15.84
CA ALA A 147 -7.51 -6.48 -17.21
C ALA A 147 -8.44 -7.72 -17.26
N ALA A 148 -8.40 -8.58 -16.25
CA ALA A 148 -9.26 -9.76 -16.15
C ALA A 148 -10.74 -9.44 -15.90
N GLN A 149 -11.06 -8.22 -15.47
CA GLN A 149 -12.45 -7.77 -15.25
C GLN A 149 -13.08 -7.09 -16.46
N ASP A 150 -12.27 -6.74 -17.47
CA ASP A 150 -12.74 -6.13 -18.72
C ASP A 150 -13.14 -7.16 -19.79
N GLY A 151 -12.89 -8.44 -19.54
CA GLY A 151 -13.23 -9.56 -20.44
C GLY A 151 -14.45 -10.33 -19.96
#